data_AF-A0A967BJ29-F1
#
_entry.id   AF-A0A967BJ29-F1
#
_cell.length_a   1.000
_cell.length_b   1.000
_cell.length_c   1.000
_cell.angle_alpha   90.00
_cell.angle_beta   90.00
_cell.angle_gamma   90.00
#
_symmetry.space_group_name_H-M   'P 1'
#
loop_
_entity.id
_entity.type
_entity.pdbx_description
1 polymer ?
#
loop_
_entity_poly.entity_id
_entity_poly.type
_entity_poly.pdbx_seq_one_letter_code
_entity_poly.pdbx_strand_id
1 'polypeptide(L)'
;MNEPNNPIADLSTLVRKLRGPEGCPWDREQRLVDLRAYLLEEAHEVAAAIDSGDWDDLRAELGDLLFQVVFIADLAEEQSAFDLLEVSREIEAKMVARHPHVFGSERLSNAAEVHRAWERRKLASKATTASILDGLPDSLPSLLASYRMTQKVAGVGFDWPDAKAVFEKVEEELEELRQAIQDGSTQEARQEAISEEIGDLLFTAVHTRESGAPSGDRSRGGSGELQPQVSPPISRRGRGSRQQPFEPCRGHDRPDGGRLAAGQEPGEGRLTSRPRRIDSR
;
A
#
# COMPACT_ATOMS: atom_id res chain seq x y z
N MET A 1 29.00 4.20 36.81
CA MET A 1 27.54 4.39 36.83
C MET A 1 27.03 3.72 35.57
N ASN A 2 26.40 2.56 35.69
CA ASN A 2 25.78 1.91 34.54
C ASN A 2 24.65 2.82 34.09
N GLU A 3 24.69 3.30 32.85
CA GLU A 3 23.56 4.02 32.28
C GLU A 3 22.30 3.17 32.43
N PRO A 4 21.14 3.79 32.74
CA PRO A 4 19.88 3.07 32.71
C PRO A 4 19.71 2.47 31.31
N ASN A 5 19.55 1.14 31.27
CA ASN A 5 19.33 0.36 30.06
C ASN A 5 18.21 1.03 29.24
N ASN A 6 18.54 1.58 28.08
CA ASN A 6 17.59 2.21 27.18
C ASN A 6 17.57 1.39 25.88
N PRO A 7 16.74 0.33 25.80
CA PRO A 7 16.74 -0.59 24.67
C PRO A 7 16.49 0.07 23.33
N ILE A 8 15.74 1.19 23.31
CA ILE A 8 15.47 1.95 22.08
C ILE A 8 16.72 2.72 21.64
N ALA A 9 17.47 3.31 22.58
CA ALA A 9 18.75 3.93 22.27
C ALA A 9 19.81 2.90 21.84
N ASP A 10 19.79 1.70 22.42
CA ASP A 10 20.65 0.59 22.02
C ASP A 10 20.34 0.14 20.58
N LEU A 11 19.05 0.08 20.22
CA LEU A 11 18.61 -0.24 18.85
C LEU A 11 19.06 0.83 17.84
N SER A 12 18.96 2.11 18.20
CA SER A 12 19.48 3.20 17.37
C SER A 12 21.01 3.13 17.22
N THR A 13 21.73 2.81 18.30
CA THR A 13 23.18 2.57 18.27
C THR A 13 23.54 1.39 17.38
N LEU A 14 22.75 0.32 17.42
CA LEU A 14 22.92 -0.85 16.56
C LEU A 14 22.78 -0.47 15.09
N VAL A 15 21.71 0.25 14.70
CA VAL A 15 21.50 0.70 13.32
C VAL A 15 22.68 1.54 12.82
N ARG A 16 23.12 2.53 13.61
CA ARG A 16 24.30 3.34 13.25
C ARG A 16 25.55 2.51 13.05
N LYS A 17 25.73 1.46 13.84
CA LYS A 17 26.85 0.52 13.68
C LYS A 17 26.72 -0.31 12.40
N LEU A 18 25.53 -0.82 12.09
CA LEU A 18 25.25 -1.57 10.86
C LEU A 18 25.49 -0.70 9.62
N ARG A 19 25.14 0.58 9.67
CA ARG A 19 25.32 1.55 8.58
C ARG A 19 26.66 2.31 8.60
N GLY A 20 27.50 2.10 9.63
CA GLY A 20 28.80 2.73 9.74
C GLY A 20 29.80 2.21 8.68
N PRO A 21 30.98 2.85 8.51
CA PRO A 21 31.97 2.46 7.50
C PRO A 21 32.43 0.99 7.59
N GLU A 22 32.53 0.46 8.81
CA GLU A 22 32.89 -0.93 9.13
C GLU A 22 31.64 -1.83 9.32
N GLY A 23 30.47 -1.31 8.97
CA GLY A 23 29.18 -1.98 9.11
C GLY A 23 28.87 -2.96 7.98
N CYS A 24 27.63 -3.41 7.94
CA CYS A 24 27.13 -4.31 6.91
C CYS A 24 27.02 -3.57 5.56
N PRO A 25 27.64 -4.07 4.47
CA PRO A 25 27.54 -3.44 3.15
C PRO A 25 26.10 -3.31 2.66
N TRP A 26 25.24 -4.30 2.96
CA TRP A 26 23.84 -4.28 2.54
C TRP A 26 23.03 -3.21 3.28
N ASP A 27 23.21 -3.08 4.59
CA ASP A 27 22.53 -2.06 5.39
C ASP A 27 22.94 -0.64 4.97
N ARG A 28 24.23 -0.44 4.68
CA ARG A 28 24.78 0.83 4.20
C ARG A 28 24.19 1.29 2.86
N GLU A 29 23.87 0.34 1.98
CA GLU A 29 23.33 0.63 0.64
C GLU A 29 21.83 0.94 0.65
N GLN A 30 21.11 0.62 1.73
CA GLN A 30 19.67 0.89 1.82
C GLN A 30 19.37 2.39 1.78
N ARG A 31 18.35 2.76 1.00
CA ARG A 31 17.76 4.10 0.94
C ARG A 31 16.29 4.04 1.34
N LEU A 32 15.70 5.21 1.63
CA LEU A 32 14.28 5.32 2.03
C LEU A 32 13.29 4.62 1.08
N VAL A 33 13.54 4.66 -0.24
CA VAL A 33 12.66 4.00 -1.22
C VAL A 33 12.72 2.48 -1.13
N ASP A 34 13.88 1.93 -0.76
CA ASP A 34 14.10 0.49 -0.63
C ASP A 34 13.41 -0.03 0.64
N LEU A 35 13.41 0.77 1.72
CA LEU A 35 12.76 0.45 2.99
C LEU A 35 11.22 0.47 2.94
N ARG A 36 10.62 1.11 1.93
CA ARG A 36 9.16 1.17 1.79
C ARG A 36 8.54 -0.22 1.67
N ALA A 37 9.19 -1.12 0.92
CA ALA A 37 8.67 -2.47 0.71
C ALA A 37 8.71 -3.27 2.02
N TYR A 38 9.85 -3.28 2.70
CA TYR A 38 10.03 -3.96 3.98
C TYR A 38 9.05 -3.43 5.03
N LEU A 39 8.90 -2.11 5.17
CA LEU A 39 7.95 -1.53 6.13
C LEU A 39 6.50 -2.02 5.92
N LEU A 40 6.09 -2.22 4.67
CA LEU A 40 4.75 -2.75 4.36
C LEU A 40 4.65 -4.24 4.65
N GLU A 41 5.72 -5.00 4.38
CA GLU A 41 5.83 -6.42 4.69
C GLU A 41 5.71 -6.65 6.20
N GLU A 42 6.54 -6.00 7.02
CA GLU A 42 6.48 -6.11 8.49
C GLU A 42 5.11 -5.71 9.04
N ALA A 43 4.48 -4.68 8.47
CA ALA A 43 3.14 -4.25 8.88
C ALA A 43 2.07 -5.32 8.58
N HIS A 44 2.23 -6.08 7.48
CA HIS A 44 1.36 -7.19 7.15
C HIS A 44 1.64 -8.43 8.01
N GLU A 45 2.89 -8.69 8.37
CA GLU A 45 3.27 -9.79 9.27
C GLU A 45 2.78 -9.53 10.70
N VAL A 46 2.91 -8.31 11.21
CA VAL A 46 2.28 -7.90 12.48
C VAL A 46 0.76 -8.14 12.44
N ALA A 47 0.09 -7.77 11.34
CA ALA A 47 -1.35 -8.01 11.21
C ALA A 47 -1.69 -9.52 11.20
N ALA A 48 -0.89 -10.34 10.52
CA ALA A 48 -1.06 -11.78 10.50
C ALA A 48 -0.82 -12.42 11.89
N ALA A 49 0.17 -11.94 12.64
CA ALA A 49 0.46 -12.39 14.00
C ALA A 49 -0.66 -12.01 14.99
N ILE A 50 -1.29 -10.84 14.83
CA ILE A 50 -2.50 -10.48 15.59
C ILE A 50 -3.63 -11.47 15.31
N ASP A 51 -3.86 -11.81 14.04
CA ASP A 51 -4.93 -12.74 13.63
C ASP A 51 -4.68 -14.17 14.13
N SER A 52 -3.41 -14.60 14.21
CA SER A 52 -3.03 -15.93 14.68
C SER A 52 -3.20 -16.09 16.19
N GLY A 53 -3.13 -14.99 16.94
CA GLY A 53 -3.16 -14.98 18.41
C GLY A 53 -1.87 -15.52 19.05
N ASP A 54 -0.80 -15.67 18.27
CA ASP A 54 0.51 -16.08 18.76
C ASP A 54 1.28 -14.87 19.30
N TRP A 55 1.49 -14.87 20.62
CA TRP A 55 2.17 -13.77 21.31
C TRP A 55 3.68 -13.73 21.07
N ASP A 56 4.30 -14.87 20.80
CA ASP A 56 5.74 -14.91 20.54
C ASP A 56 6.04 -14.38 19.13
N ASP A 57 5.21 -14.78 18.16
CA ASP A 57 5.21 -14.27 16.79
C ASP A 57 4.94 -12.76 16.77
N LEU A 58 3.85 -12.31 17.42
CA LEU A 58 3.52 -10.89 17.50
C LEU A 58 4.64 -10.04 18.10
N ARG A 59 5.35 -10.55 19.11
CA ARG A 59 6.49 -9.84 19.71
C ARG A 59 7.66 -9.75 18.73
N ALA A 60 7.92 -10.78 17.93
CA ALA A 60 8.98 -10.77 16.92
C ALA A 60 8.66 -9.74 15.83
N GLU A 61 7.47 -9.83 15.23
CA GLU A 61 7.04 -8.96 14.13
C GLU A 61 6.94 -7.48 14.57
N LEU A 62 6.50 -7.20 15.81
CA LEU A 62 6.55 -5.84 16.35
C LEU A 62 7.98 -5.32 16.53
N GLY A 63 8.93 -6.22 16.81
CA GLY A 63 10.35 -5.91 16.87
C GLY A 63 10.92 -5.52 15.50
N ASP A 64 10.55 -6.26 14.46
CA ASP A 64 11.01 -5.99 13.10
C ASP A 64 10.38 -4.71 12.54
N LEU A 65 9.08 -4.48 12.78
CA LEU A 65 8.43 -3.21 12.47
C LEU A 65 9.08 -2.02 13.20
N LEU A 66 9.42 -2.19 14.49
CA LEU A 66 10.14 -1.17 15.26
C LEU A 66 11.54 -0.92 14.69
N PHE A 67 12.27 -1.97 14.28
CA PHE A 67 13.57 -1.85 13.64
C PHE A 67 13.48 -0.99 12.37
N GLN A 68 12.46 -1.19 11.53
CA GLN A 68 12.30 -0.35 10.33
C GLN A 68 12.00 1.11 10.64
N VAL A 69 11.22 1.40 11.69
CA VAL A 69 10.99 2.78 12.13
C VAL A 69 12.29 3.44 12.59
N VAL A 70 13.12 2.73 13.37
CA VAL A 70 14.42 3.24 13.82
C VAL A 70 15.40 3.43 12.65
N PHE A 71 15.42 2.49 11.70
CA PHE A 71 16.27 2.57 10.52
C PHE A 71 15.92 3.77 9.64
N ILE A 72 14.63 4.01 9.41
CA ILE A 72 14.15 5.19 8.65
C ILE A 72 14.52 6.50 9.37
N ALA A 73 14.39 6.55 10.70
CA ALA A 73 14.76 7.72 11.48
C ALA A 73 16.27 7.99 11.41
N ASP A 74 17.12 6.96 11.46
CA ASP A 74 18.58 7.10 11.32
C ASP A 74 18.97 7.64 9.93
N LEU A 75 18.35 7.14 8.86
CA LEU A 75 18.49 7.67 7.50
C LEU A 75 18.04 9.12 7.34
N ALA A 76 17.01 9.54 8.08
CA ALA A 76 16.56 10.92 8.09
C ALA A 76 17.53 11.83 8.85
N GLU A 77 18.12 11.33 9.94
CA GLU A 77 19.14 12.02 10.73
C GLU A 77 20.43 12.22 9.92
N GLU A 78 20.87 11.21 9.14
CA GLU A 78 21.99 11.32 8.19
C GLU A 78 21.79 12.48 7.18
N GLN A 79 20.53 12.78 6.85
CA GLN A 79 20.15 13.87 5.94
C GLN A 79 19.83 15.18 6.67
N SER A 80 20.06 15.25 7.99
CA SER A 80 19.73 16.40 8.85
C SER A 80 18.25 16.82 8.75
N ALA A 81 17.34 15.86 8.49
CA ALA A 81 15.92 16.12 8.31
C ALA A 81 15.17 16.09 9.65
N PHE A 82 15.28 14.98 10.39
CA PHE A 82 14.76 14.80 11.74
C PHE A 82 15.39 13.56 12.39
N ASP A 83 15.27 13.42 13.70
CA ASP A 83 15.71 12.23 14.45
C ASP A 83 14.55 11.43 15.10
N LEU A 84 14.87 10.29 15.71
CA LEU A 84 13.89 9.43 16.39
C LEU A 84 13.24 10.13 17.60
N LEU A 85 13.93 11.07 18.25
CA LEU A 85 13.42 11.82 19.38
C LEU A 85 12.35 12.83 18.95
N GLU A 86 12.55 13.49 17.82
CA GLU A 86 11.56 14.36 17.18
C GLU A 86 10.31 13.57 16.78
N VAL A 87 10.46 12.40 16.14
CA VAL A 87 9.35 11.49 15.83
C VAL A 87 8.55 11.14 17.09
N SER A 88 9.25 10.78 18.18
CA SER A 88 8.65 10.41 19.46
C SER A 88 7.90 11.57 20.12
N ARG A 89 8.48 12.78 20.11
CA ARG A 89 7.85 14.00 20.65
C ARG A 89 6.63 14.41 19.84
N GLU A 90 6.68 14.27 18.52
CA GLU A 90 5.55 14.61 17.66
C GLU A 90 4.35 13.68 17.91
N ILE A 91 4.57 12.37 17.99
CA ILE A 91 3.48 11.43 18.29
C ILE A 91 2.93 11.63 19.70
N GLU A 92 3.78 11.90 20.70
CA GLU A 92 3.37 12.19 22.07
C GLU A 92 2.47 13.45 22.12
N ALA A 93 2.95 14.58 21.59
CA ALA A 93 2.20 15.82 21.56
C ALA A 93 0.85 15.67 20.84
N LYS A 94 0.84 14.94 19.71
CA LYS A 94 -0.36 14.63 18.94
C LYS A 94 -1.35 13.77 19.74
N MET A 95 -0.87 12.76 20.48
CA MET A 95 -1.72 11.92 21.32
C MET A 95 -2.29 12.70 22.50
N VAL A 96 -1.49 13.52 23.18
CA VAL A 96 -1.97 14.36 24.29
C VAL A 96 -3.05 15.33 23.81
N ALA A 97 -2.81 16.03 22.70
CA ALA A 97 -3.77 16.98 22.13
C ALA A 97 -5.08 16.32 21.68
N ARG A 98 -5.06 15.05 21.26
CA ARG A 98 -6.26 14.31 20.82
C ARG A 98 -7.06 13.70 21.98
N HIS A 99 -6.49 13.65 23.18
CA HIS A 99 -7.11 13.07 24.37
C HIS A 99 -7.29 14.09 25.52
N PRO A 100 -7.95 15.24 25.31
CA PRO A 100 -8.22 16.21 26.38
C PRO A 100 -9.18 15.66 27.46
N HIS A 101 -9.85 14.54 27.20
CA HIS A 101 -10.63 13.82 28.21
C HIS A 101 -9.76 12.99 29.18
N VAL A 102 -8.50 12.73 28.81
CA VAL A 102 -7.50 12.08 29.67
C VAL A 102 -6.57 13.12 30.29
N PHE A 103 -6.06 14.06 29.46
CA PHE A 103 -5.01 15.01 29.85
C PHE A 103 -5.52 16.43 30.13
N GLY A 104 -6.81 16.70 29.97
CA GLY A 104 -7.43 18.02 30.13
C GLY A 104 -8.70 17.97 30.97
N SER A 105 -9.62 18.89 30.70
CA SER A 105 -10.86 19.07 31.48
C SER A 105 -12.12 18.51 30.81
N GLU A 106 -12.02 18.01 29.57
CA GLU A 106 -13.17 17.49 28.83
C GLU A 106 -13.69 16.21 29.49
N ARG A 107 -15.02 16.05 29.57
CA ARG A 107 -15.65 14.86 30.12
C ARG A 107 -16.48 14.21 29.03
N LEU A 108 -15.99 13.09 28.50
CA LEU A 108 -16.71 12.24 27.57
C LEU A 108 -17.15 10.98 28.30
N SER A 109 -18.38 10.55 28.08
CA SER A 109 -19.04 9.54 28.91
C SER A 109 -18.93 8.12 28.37
N ASN A 110 -18.60 7.96 27.09
CA ASN A 110 -18.54 6.66 26.43
C ASN A 110 -17.59 6.65 25.21
N ALA A 111 -17.24 5.45 24.74
CA ALA A 111 -16.33 5.25 23.62
C ALA A 111 -16.82 5.90 22.31
N ALA A 112 -18.14 5.92 22.06
CA ALA A 112 -18.70 6.54 20.85
C ALA A 112 -18.55 8.07 20.84
N GLU A 113 -18.66 8.72 22.00
CA GLU A 113 -18.36 10.15 22.15
C GLU A 113 -16.87 10.44 21.96
N VAL A 114 -15.99 9.61 22.54
CA VAL A 114 -14.54 9.69 22.36
C VAL A 114 -14.16 9.56 20.88
N HIS A 115 -14.70 8.55 20.20
CA HIS A 115 -14.44 8.32 18.78
C HIS A 115 -14.87 9.50 17.90
N ARG A 116 -16.09 10.01 18.11
CA ARG A 116 -16.59 11.18 17.36
C ARG A 116 -15.76 12.43 17.62
N ALA A 117 -15.33 12.66 18.86
CA ALA A 117 -14.45 13.78 19.19
C ALA A 117 -13.06 13.61 18.56
N TRP A 118 -12.54 12.39 18.51
CA TRP A 118 -11.26 12.06 17.88
C TRP A 118 -11.26 12.33 16.37
N GLU A 119 -12.26 11.85 15.63
CA GLU A 119 -12.40 12.12 14.20
C GLU A 119 -12.54 13.63 13.91
N ARG A 120 -13.35 14.36 14.70
CA ARG A 120 -13.45 15.83 14.58
C ARG A 120 -12.10 16.53 14.77
N ARG A 121 -11.31 16.15 15.77
CA ARG A 121 -9.98 16.75 16.02
C ARG A 121 -8.99 16.41 14.92
N LYS A 122 -9.04 15.19 14.39
CA LYS A 122 -8.21 14.75 13.25
C LYS A 122 -8.48 15.61 12.01
N LEU A 123 -9.74 15.94 11.74
CA LEU A 123 -10.12 16.85 10.64
C LEU A 123 -9.66 18.29 10.92
N ALA A 124 -9.89 18.81 12.13
CA ALA A 124 -9.47 20.17 12.50
C ALA A 124 -7.95 20.39 12.49
N SER A 125 -7.15 19.32 12.66
CA SER A 125 -5.68 19.38 12.61
C SER A 125 -5.08 19.41 11.19
N LYS A 126 -5.89 19.18 10.15
CA LYS A 126 -5.45 19.34 8.76
C LYS A 126 -5.72 20.78 8.31
N ALA A 127 -4.82 21.34 7.50
CA ALA A 127 -4.93 22.70 6.99
C ALA A 127 -6.33 22.98 6.40
N THR A 128 -6.78 24.23 6.44
CA THR A 128 -8.13 24.70 6.06
C THR A 128 -8.59 24.42 4.61
N THR A 129 -7.74 23.79 3.79
CA THR A 129 -8.04 23.33 2.43
C THR A 129 -8.22 21.82 2.33
N ALA A 130 -8.11 21.08 3.44
CA ALA A 130 -8.03 19.64 3.40
C ALA A 130 -9.41 18.98 3.27
N SER A 131 -9.61 18.20 2.21
CA SER A 131 -10.81 17.38 2.04
C SER A 131 -10.89 16.33 3.16
N ILE A 132 -12.10 15.86 3.48
CA ILE A 132 -12.33 14.74 4.41
C ILE A 132 -11.46 13.53 4.00
N LEU A 133 -11.22 13.38 2.69
CA LEU A 133 -10.44 12.32 2.09
C LEU A 133 -8.91 12.50 2.23
N ASP A 134 -8.41 13.70 2.52
CA ASP A 134 -6.97 13.98 2.61
C ASP A 134 -6.27 13.07 3.62
N GLY A 135 -5.07 12.59 3.31
CA GLY A 135 -4.32 11.65 4.15
C GLY A 135 -4.64 10.17 3.89
N LEU A 136 -5.23 9.85 2.74
CA LEU A 136 -5.03 8.54 2.12
C LEU A 136 -3.78 8.63 1.25
N PRO A 137 -2.76 7.78 1.45
CA PRO A 137 -1.64 7.72 0.53
C PRO A 137 -2.14 7.37 -0.87
N ASP A 138 -1.67 8.10 -1.90
CA ASP A 138 -1.93 7.77 -3.31
C ASP A 138 -1.46 6.35 -3.67
N SER A 139 -0.54 5.82 -2.87
CA SER A 139 0.02 4.48 -3.04
C SER A 139 -0.81 3.35 -2.43
N LEU A 140 -1.95 3.66 -1.80
CA LEU A 140 -2.88 2.62 -1.36
C LEU A 140 -3.49 1.92 -2.57
N PRO A 141 -3.61 0.58 -2.56
CA PRO A 141 -4.43 -0.14 -3.53
C PRO A 141 -5.84 0.46 -3.56
N SER A 142 -6.41 0.65 -4.75
CA SER A 142 -7.66 1.40 -4.95
C SER A 142 -8.83 0.90 -4.10
N LEU A 143 -8.92 -0.42 -3.88
CA LEU A 143 -9.95 -1.01 -3.02
C LEU A 143 -9.77 -0.62 -1.54
N LEU A 144 -8.52 -0.63 -1.05
CA LEU A 144 -8.20 -0.23 0.31
C LEU A 144 -8.36 1.29 0.49
N ALA A 145 -7.99 2.08 -0.52
CA ALA A 145 -8.26 3.51 -0.53
C ALA A 145 -9.77 3.77 -0.41
N SER A 146 -10.58 3.13 -1.24
CA SER A 146 -12.05 3.19 -1.21
C SER A 146 -12.58 2.83 0.18
N TYR A 147 -12.13 1.70 0.76
CA TYR A 147 -12.51 1.30 2.12
C TYR A 147 -12.17 2.34 3.18
N ARG A 148 -11.00 2.96 3.11
CA ARG A 148 -10.62 4.00 4.06
C ARG A 148 -11.41 5.30 3.84
N MET A 149 -11.81 5.61 2.60
CA MET A 149 -12.72 6.72 2.29
C MET A 149 -14.07 6.49 2.95
N THR A 150 -14.67 5.30 2.80
CA THR A 150 -15.97 4.98 3.40
C THR A 150 -15.92 5.08 4.93
N GLN A 151 -14.84 4.58 5.57
CA GLN A 151 -14.63 4.74 7.01
C GLN A 151 -14.59 6.20 7.48
N LYS A 152 -13.92 7.08 6.71
CA LYS A 152 -13.81 8.52 7.04
C LYS A 152 -15.14 9.25 6.90
N VAL A 153 -15.87 8.92 5.84
CA VAL A 153 -17.18 9.50 5.52
C VAL A 153 -18.22 9.05 6.56
N ALA A 154 -18.22 7.78 6.96
CA ALA A 154 -19.01 7.27 8.08
C ALA A 154 -18.64 7.94 9.42
N GLY A 155 -17.35 8.21 9.65
CA GLY A 155 -16.85 8.89 10.86
C GLY A 155 -17.40 10.31 11.07
N VAL A 156 -17.85 10.98 10.01
CA VAL A 156 -18.52 12.29 10.07
C VAL A 156 -20.06 12.19 9.98
N GLY A 157 -20.61 10.98 9.96
CA GLY A 157 -22.05 10.73 9.99
C GLY A 157 -22.71 10.58 8.62
N PHE A 158 -21.93 10.38 7.55
CA PHE A 158 -22.45 10.03 6.24
C PHE A 158 -22.30 8.52 6.04
N ASP A 159 -23.39 7.79 6.24
CA ASP A 159 -23.45 6.33 6.15
C ASP A 159 -24.78 5.92 5.48
N TRP A 160 -24.84 4.72 4.91
CA TRP A 160 -26.07 4.23 4.30
C TRP A 160 -27.13 3.93 5.35
N PRO A 161 -28.40 4.24 5.08
CA PRO A 161 -29.47 3.99 6.04
C PRO A 161 -29.73 2.48 6.25
N ASP A 162 -29.58 1.67 5.20
CA ASP A 162 -29.78 0.23 5.22
C ASP A 162 -29.09 -0.46 4.02
N ALA A 163 -29.08 -1.79 4.01
CA ALA A 163 -28.51 -2.58 2.92
C ALA A 163 -29.23 -2.37 1.58
N LYS A 164 -30.53 -2.03 1.59
CA LYS A 164 -31.32 -1.83 0.37
C LYS A 164 -30.82 -0.62 -0.40
N ALA A 165 -30.54 0.49 0.30
CA ALA A 165 -29.94 1.68 -0.30
C ALA A 165 -28.58 1.37 -0.96
N VAL A 166 -27.81 0.44 -0.39
CA VAL A 166 -26.54 0.02 -1.00
C VAL A 166 -26.76 -0.78 -2.27
N PHE A 167 -27.68 -1.76 -2.25
CA PHE A 167 -28.00 -2.54 -3.44
C PHE A 167 -28.55 -1.67 -4.58
N GLU A 168 -29.42 -0.71 -4.26
CA GLU A 168 -29.94 0.25 -5.24
C GLU A 168 -28.79 1.06 -5.88
N LYS A 169 -27.82 1.52 -5.08
CA LYS A 169 -26.66 2.23 -5.62
C LYS A 169 -25.75 1.30 -6.45
N VAL A 170 -25.51 0.06 -6.02
CA VAL A 170 -24.74 -0.91 -6.84
C VAL A 170 -25.40 -1.15 -8.20
N GLU A 171 -26.74 -1.25 -8.25
CA GLU A 171 -27.47 -1.40 -9.50
C GLU A 171 -27.36 -0.16 -10.40
N GLU A 172 -27.37 1.05 -9.82
CA GLU A 172 -27.14 2.33 -10.49
C GLU A 172 -25.74 2.39 -11.12
N GLU A 173 -24.67 2.17 -10.34
CA GLU A 173 -23.27 2.19 -10.82
C GLU A 173 -23.03 1.13 -11.91
N LEU A 174 -23.66 -0.04 -11.79
CA LEU A 174 -23.60 -1.08 -12.83
C LEU A 174 -24.23 -0.62 -14.14
N GLU A 175 -25.30 0.15 -14.08
CA GLU A 175 -25.97 0.67 -15.27
C GLU A 175 -25.18 1.82 -15.90
N GLU A 176 -24.60 2.70 -15.10
CA GLU A 176 -23.70 3.78 -15.58
C GLU A 176 -22.45 3.18 -16.24
N LEU A 177 -21.85 2.14 -15.66
CA LEU A 177 -20.77 1.38 -16.29
C LEU A 177 -21.19 0.75 -17.64
N ARG A 178 -22.40 0.19 -17.74
CA ARG A 178 -22.91 -0.36 -19.01
C ARG A 178 -23.05 0.74 -20.07
N GLN A 179 -23.52 1.92 -19.67
CA GLN A 179 -23.64 3.08 -20.56
C GLN A 179 -22.26 3.57 -21.03
N ALA A 180 -21.29 3.69 -20.12
CA ALA A 180 -19.91 4.08 -20.44
C ALA A 180 -19.24 3.12 -21.43
N ILE A 181 -19.49 1.80 -21.31
CA ILE A 181 -18.98 0.79 -22.26
C ILE A 181 -19.59 0.98 -23.66
N GLN A 182 -20.88 1.34 -23.73
CA GLN A 182 -21.63 1.49 -24.98
C GLN A 182 -21.50 2.88 -25.60
N ASP A 183 -20.88 3.83 -24.91
CA ASP A 183 -20.74 5.21 -25.37
C ASP A 183 -20.00 5.31 -26.71
N GLY A 184 -20.45 6.23 -27.57
CA GLY A 184 -19.91 6.49 -28.90
C GLY A 184 -18.76 7.49 -28.93
N SER A 185 -18.30 7.97 -27.77
CA SER A 185 -17.21 8.94 -27.64
C SER A 185 -15.85 8.40 -28.12
N THR A 186 -14.86 9.31 -28.15
CA THR A 186 -13.47 8.97 -28.46
C THR A 186 -12.96 7.89 -27.52
N GLN A 187 -11.99 7.10 -27.98
CA GLN A 187 -11.45 6.00 -27.17
C GLN A 187 -10.93 6.46 -25.81
N GLU A 188 -10.30 7.64 -25.75
CA GLU A 188 -9.76 8.22 -24.51
C GLU A 188 -10.87 8.59 -23.53
N ALA A 189 -11.90 9.32 -23.99
CA ALA A 189 -13.04 9.72 -23.15
C ALA A 189 -13.82 8.50 -22.63
N ARG A 190 -13.97 7.47 -23.47
CA ARG A 190 -14.62 6.23 -23.07
C ARG A 190 -13.84 5.47 -22.01
N GLN A 191 -12.51 5.43 -22.13
CA GLN A 191 -11.66 4.77 -21.13
C GLN A 191 -11.69 5.51 -19.79
N GLU A 192 -11.73 6.84 -19.82
CA GLU A 192 -11.88 7.67 -18.62
C GLU A 192 -13.23 7.40 -17.94
N ALA A 193 -14.34 7.45 -18.69
CA ALA A 193 -15.67 7.14 -18.15
C ALA A 193 -15.73 5.72 -17.58
N ILE A 194 -15.26 4.70 -18.30
CA ILE A 194 -15.22 3.33 -17.78
C ILE A 194 -14.41 3.24 -16.48
N SER A 195 -13.29 3.97 -16.38
CA SER A 195 -12.47 3.97 -15.17
C SER A 195 -13.17 4.65 -13.99
N GLU A 196 -13.93 5.71 -14.24
CA GLU A 196 -14.74 6.42 -13.23
C GLU A 196 -15.83 5.48 -12.68
N GLU A 197 -16.63 4.88 -13.56
CA GLU A 197 -17.72 3.98 -13.16
C GLU A 197 -17.23 2.70 -12.47
N ILE A 198 -16.08 2.15 -12.88
CA ILE A 198 -15.43 1.05 -12.15
C ILE A 198 -15.02 1.51 -10.74
N GLY A 199 -14.52 2.74 -10.62
CA GLY A 199 -14.18 3.35 -9.34
C GLY A 199 -15.38 3.43 -8.41
N ASP A 200 -16.50 3.96 -8.91
CA ASP A 200 -17.72 4.17 -8.13
C ASP A 200 -18.44 2.85 -7.77
N LEU A 201 -18.41 1.87 -8.68
CA LEU A 201 -18.87 0.52 -8.38
C LEU A 201 -18.05 -0.15 -7.27
N LEU A 202 -16.72 -0.07 -7.35
CA LEU A 202 -15.83 -0.61 -6.31
C LEU A 202 -16.02 0.13 -4.98
N PHE A 203 -16.17 1.46 -5.02
CA PHE A 203 -16.44 2.27 -3.85
C PHE A 203 -17.74 1.86 -3.16
N THR A 204 -18.83 1.72 -3.93
CA THR A 204 -20.15 1.34 -3.43
C THR A 204 -20.14 -0.08 -2.87
N ALA A 205 -19.48 -1.03 -3.56
CA ALA A 205 -19.34 -2.41 -3.08
C ALA A 205 -18.59 -2.48 -1.74
N VAL A 206 -17.55 -1.65 -1.56
CA VAL A 206 -16.75 -1.61 -0.33
C VAL A 206 -17.45 -0.84 0.81
N HIS A 207 -18.35 0.09 0.49
CA HIS A 207 -19.18 0.80 1.48
C HIS A 207 -20.25 -0.13 2.10
N THR A 208 -20.43 -1.36 1.62
CA THR A 208 -21.31 -2.35 2.26
C THR A 208 -20.78 -2.73 3.64
N ARG A 209 -21.04 -1.91 4.65
CA ARG A 209 -20.90 -2.34 6.03
C ARG A 209 -22.10 -3.21 6.33
N GLU A 210 -21.90 -4.51 6.54
CA GLU A 210 -22.94 -5.36 7.11
C GLU A 210 -23.49 -4.66 8.35
N SER A 211 -24.78 -4.30 8.29
CA SER A 211 -25.49 -3.61 9.35
C SER A 211 -25.50 -4.50 10.60
N GLY A 212 -24.47 -4.38 11.46
CA GLY A 212 -24.42 -5.05 12.75
C GLY A 212 -23.12 -5.75 13.16
N ALA A 213 -22.09 -5.85 12.30
CA ALA A 213 -20.83 -6.49 12.73
C ALA A 213 -19.86 -5.48 13.36
N PRO A 214 -19.31 -5.74 14.58
CA PRO A 214 -18.23 -4.94 15.11
C PRO A 214 -17.04 -4.99 14.14
N SER A 215 -16.30 -3.89 14.07
CA SER A 215 -15.07 -3.73 13.29
C SER A 215 -13.99 -4.72 13.76
N GLY A 216 -14.14 -5.96 13.34
CA GLY A 216 -13.18 -7.05 13.37
C GLY A 216 -13.28 -7.70 12.01
N ASP A 217 -12.16 -7.64 11.30
CA ASP A 217 -11.96 -8.11 9.94
C ASP A 217 -12.74 -9.40 9.62
N ARG A 218 -13.69 -9.29 8.70
CA ARG A 218 -14.39 -10.44 8.13
C ARG A 218 -14.31 -10.43 6.60
N SER A 219 -13.26 -9.82 6.03
CA SER A 219 -13.10 -9.73 4.58
C SER A 219 -12.33 -10.89 3.96
N ARG A 220 -11.79 -11.83 4.75
CA ARG A 220 -11.07 -13.01 4.24
C ARG A 220 -11.96 -14.21 3.87
N GLY A 221 -13.28 -14.14 4.08
CA GLY A 221 -14.20 -15.24 3.76
C GLY A 221 -14.30 -15.58 2.27
N GLY A 222 -13.96 -14.66 1.36
CA GLY A 222 -14.09 -14.86 -0.10
C GLY A 222 -12.78 -15.14 -0.86
N SER A 223 -11.61 -14.82 -0.29
CA SER A 223 -10.33 -14.99 -1.01
C SER A 223 -9.88 -16.45 -1.10
N GLY A 224 -10.44 -17.35 -0.29
CA GLY A 224 -10.17 -18.79 -0.38
C GLY A 224 -10.65 -19.42 -1.69
N GLU A 225 -11.61 -18.81 -2.38
CA GLU A 225 -12.22 -19.38 -3.59
C GLU A 225 -11.59 -18.86 -4.90
N LEU A 226 -10.71 -17.85 -4.80
CA LEU A 226 -9.99 -17.24 -5.93
C LEU A 226 -8.50 -17.61 -5.98
N GLN A 227 -8.06 -18.60 -5.21
CA GLN A 227 -6.78 -19.25 -5.51
C GLN A 227 -6.95 -20.04 -6.82
N PRO A 228 -6.16 -19.79 -7.88
CA PRO A 228 -6.16 -20.71 -9.01
C PRO A 228 -5.81 -22.09 -8.46
N GLN A 229 -6.70 -23.06 -8.68
CA GLN A 229 -6.50 -24.47 -8.40
C GLN A 229 -5.37 -24.99 -9.30
N VAL A 230 -4.13 -24.61 -9.01
CA VAL A 230 -2.95 -25.16 -9.68
C VAL A 230 -2.68 -26.51 -9.02
N SER A 231 -3.44 -27.51 -9.45
CA SER A 231 -3.16 -28.90 -9.11
C SER A 231 -1.85 -29.31 -9.76
N PRO A 232 -0.84 -29.82 -9.01
CA PRO A 232 0.33 -30.41 -9.63
C PRO A 232 -0.07 -31.64 -10.44
N PRO A 233 0.57 -31.92 -11.59
CA PRO A 233 0.25 -33.10 -12.37
C PRO A 233 0.47 -34.37 -11.53
N ILE A 234 -0.55 -35.22 -11.53
CA ILE A 234 -0.60 -36.51 -10.85
C ILE A 234 0.65 -37.32 -11.19
N SER A 235 1.59 -37.41 -10.24
CA SER A 235 2.76 -38.27 -10.36
C SER A 235 2.37 -39.71 -10.01
N ARG A 236 2.27 -40.56 -11.03
CA ARG A 236 2.22 -42.02 -10.84
C ARG A 236 3.61 -42.51 -10.41
N ARG A 237 3.63 -43.18 -9.26
CA ARG A 237 4.77 -43.84 -8.60
C ARG A 237 5.72 -44.60 -9.54
N GLY A 238 7.02 -44.59 -9.22
CA GLY A 238 7.84 -45.80 -9.38
C GLY A 238 9.37 -45.64 -9.46
N ARG A 239 10.03 -45.80 -8.29
CA ARG A 239 11.36 -46.40 -8.07
C ARG A 239 12.63 -45.73 -8.63
N GLY A 240 13.65 -45.64 -7.76
CA GLY A 240 15.02 -45.99 -8.13
C GLY A 240 16.06 -44.91 -7.85
N SER A 241 16.79 -45.10 -6.75
CA SER A 241 18.07 -44.50 -6.39
C SER A 241 19.05 -44.27 -7.56
N ARG A 242 19.67 -43.07 -7.62
CA ARG A 242 21.14 -42.87 -7.65
C ARG A 242 21.48 -41.37 -7.72
N GLN A 243 22.37 -40.94 -6.83
CA GLN A 243 23.06 -39.65 -6.89
C GLN A 243 24.04 -39.63 -8.06
N GLN A 244 24.02 -38.60 -8.90
CA GLN A 244 25.18 -38.11 -9.66
C GLN A 244 25.06 -36.59 -9.89
N PRO A 245 26.19 -35.86 -10.03
CA PRO A 245 26.26 -34.41 -9.87
C PRO A 245 25.98 -33.65 -11.17
N PHE A 246 25.56 -32.39 -11.01
CA PHE A 246 25.35 -31.41 -12.09
C PHE A 246 26.65 -31.12 -12.85
N GLU A 247 26.65 -31.32 -14.18
CA GLU A 247 27.62 -30.71 -15.10
C GLU A 247 26.96 -29.55 -15.87
N PRO A 248 27.68 -28.43 -16.13
CA PRO A 248 27.15 -27.28 -16.86
C PRO A 248 27.24 -27.47 -18.38
N CYS A 249 26.15 -27.16 -19.09
CA CYS A 249 26.10 -27.23 -20.55
C CYS A 249 27.08 -26.23 -21.21
N ARG A 250 28.05 -26.76 -21.98
CA ARG A 250 28.82 -26.00 -22.98
C ARG A 250 28.08 -26.02 -24.33
N GLY A 251 28.14 -24.89 -25.03
CA GLY A 251 27.63 -24.74 -26.40
C GLY A 251 28.57 -25.24 -27.50
N HIS A 252 28.07 -25.10 -28.75
CA HIS A 252 28.59 -25.40 -30.12
C HIS A 252 27.51 -26.27 -30.81
N ASP A 253 27.10 -26.13 -32.07
CA ASP A 253 27.47 -25.30 -33.21
C ASP A 253 26.36 -25.45 -34.29
N ARG A 254 26.28 -24.48 -35.21
CA ARG A 254 25.57 -24.52 -36.53
C ARG A 254 26.25 -25.53 -37.49
N PRO A 255 25.76 -25.92 -38.71
CA PRO A 255 25.08 -25.06 -39.72
C PRO A 255 24.13 -25.72 -40.76
N ASP A 256 23.42 -24.87 -41.52
CA ASP A 256 23.11 -25.00 -42.96
C ASP A 256 22.33 -23.71 -43.34
N GLY A 257 22.55 -22.97 -44.43
CA GLY A 257 23.29 -23.22 -45.66
C GLY A 257 22.35 -23.08 -46.87
N GLY A 258 22.20 -21.89 -47.47
CA GLY A 258 21.49 -21.75 -48.75
C GLY A 258 21.09 -20.32 -49.19
N ARG A 259 21.87 -19.74 -50.11
CA ARG A 259 21.75 -18.41 -50.77
C ARG A 259 20.56 -18.35 -51.76
N LEU A 260 20.05 -17.20 -52.22
CA LEU A 260 20.62 -16.23 -53.20
C LEU A 260 19.73 -14.96 -53.26
N ALA A 261 20.28 -13.75 -53.08
CA ALA A 261 20.66 -12.72 -54.09
C ALA A 261 19.46 -11.89 -54.63
N ALA A 262 19.49 -10.59 -54.93
CA ALA A 262 20.39 -9.43 -54.79
C ALA A 262 19.59 -8.19 -55.28
N GLY A 263 19.92 -6.96 -54.86
CA GLY A 263 19.61 -5.75 -55.66
C GLY A 263 19.14 -4.48 -54.92
N GLN A 264 20.09 -3.55 -54.73
CA GLN A 264 20.00 -2.08 -54.87
C GLN A 264 19.10 -1.21 -53.95
N GLU A 265 19.76 -0.44 -53.08
CA GLU A 265 19.36 0.91 -52.61
C GLU A 265 19.80 2.01 -53.62
N PRO A 266 19.64 3.35 -53.40
CA PRO A 266 18.87 4.12 -52.39
C PRO A 266 18.02 5.28 -53.01
N GLY A 267 17.20 5.95 -52.19
CA GLY A 267 16.54 7.21 -52.55
C GLY A 267 16.30 8.13 -51.35
N GLU A 268 17.00 9.25 -51.33
CA GLU A 268 16.96 10.34 -50.34
C GLU A 268 15.58 11.03 -50.23
N GLY A 269 15.27 11.60 -49.06
CA GLY A 269 14.08 12.43 -48.88
C GLY A 269 13.94 13.04 -47.48
N ARG A 270 14.82 13.97 -47.13
CA ARG A 270 14.67 14.86 -45.95
C ARG A 270 13.86 16.08 -46.37
N LEU A 271 12.72 16.38 -45.75
CA LEU A 271 12.16 17.74 -45.69
C LEU A 271 11.34 17.97 -44.42
N THR A 272 11.72 19.04 -43.74
CA THR A 272 11.29 19.53 -42.43
C THR A 272 10.00 20.37 -42.54
N SER A 273 9.14 20.36 -41.52
CA SER A 273 8.31 21.54 -41.19
C SER A 273 7.95 21.61 -39.70
N ARG A 274 8.20 22.79 -39.14
CA ARG A 274 8.04 23.22 -37.73
C ARG A 274 6.57 23.46 -37.32
N PRO A 275 6.26 23.48 -36.01
CA PRO A 275 4.92 23.77 -35.49
C PRO A 275 4.57 25.27 -35.52
N ARG A 276 3.30 25.59 -35.74
CA ARG A 276 2.75 26.96 -35.60
C ARG A 276 2.40 27.24 -34.14
N ARG A 277 2.92 28.36 -33.64
CA ARG A 277 2.44 29.07 -32.44
C ARG A 277 1.04 29.63 -32.71
N ILE A 278 0.17 29.58 -31.70
CA ILE A 278 -0.99 30.46 -31.56
C ILE A 278 -0.88 31.11 -30.18
N ASP A 279 -0.68 32.43 -30.16
CA ASP A 279 -0.90 33.30 -29.00
C ASP A 279 -2.23 34.04 -29.20
N SER A 280 -3.05 33.98 -28.16
CA SER A 280 -3.85 35.06 -27.55
C SER A 280 -4.82 35.91 -28.38
N ARG A 281 -6.10 35.84 -28.00
CA ARG A 281 -6.90 36.99 -27.59
C ARG A 281 -7.76 36.65 -26.38
#